data_AF-A0A0M0TCK4-F1
#
_entry.id   AF-A0A0M0TCK4-F1
#
_cell.length_a   1.000
_cell.length_b   1.000
_cell.length_c   1.000
_cell.angle_alpha   90.00
_cell.angle_beta   90.00
_cell.angle_gamma   90.00
#
_symmetry.space_group_name_H-M   'P 1'
#
loop_
_entity.id
_entity.type
_entity.pdbx_description
1 polymer ?
#
loop_
_entity_poly.entity_id
_entity_poly.type
_entity_poly.pdbx_seq_one_letter_code
_entity_poly.pdbx_strand_id
1 'polypeptide(L)'
;MGLGDEIITRIARVGATHARPPLPPASGARGPAAARQGDPIQHKSFFGALMGAVAGALIGAAIFGAVGLLVAGTGGLGATLIVAAAGSGLTYLASDAIAAASSAVTNFIDSFGSPDGALSSGSGNVIIEGKPAARATVDIAACSKHPAPPLIAQGSESVFINGQPAARVGDKLVCGAAIKGG
;
A
#
# COMPACT_ATOMS: atom_id res chain seq x y z
N MET A 1 -42.82 25.13 -15.82
CA MET A 1 -41.91 24.06 -16.28
C MET A 1 -42.70 23.19 -17.22
N GLY A 2 -42.30 23.11 -18.48
CA GLY A 2 -43.07 22.40 -19.49
C GLY A 2 -42.90 20.89 -19.36
N LEU A 3 -43.86 20.12 -19.86
CA LEU A 3 -43.79 18.65 -19.88
C LEU A 3 -42.49 18.14 -20.54
N GLY A 4 -41.95 18.91 -21.50
CA GLY A 4 -40.66 18.62 -22.15
C GLY A 4 -39.47 18.68 -21.18
N ASP A 5 -39.45 19.62 -20.23
CA ASP A 5 -38.34 19.79 -19.29
C ASP A 5 -38.26 18.62 -18.30
N GLU A 6 -39.43 18.09 -17.90
CA GLU A 6 -39.54 16.94 -17.00
C GLU A 6 -39.09 15.64 -17.69
N ILE A 7 -39.40 15.47 -18.96
CA ILE A 7 -38.96 14.31 -19.75
C ILE A 7 -37.44 14.33 -19.90
N ILE A 8 -36.87 15.48 -20.26
CA ILE A 8 -35.41 15.64 -20.42
C ILE A 8 -34.68 15.35 -19.10
N THR A 9 -35.16 15.91 -17.98
CA THR A 9 -34.54 15.68 -16.67
C THR A 9 -34.70 14.24 -16.18
N ARG A 10 -35.80 13.57 -16.50
CA ARG A 10 -36.02 12.15 -16.17
C ARG A 10 -35.12 11.23 -17.01
N ILE A 11 -34.96 11.52 -18.31
CA ILE A 11 -34.03 10.79 -19.19
C ILE A 11 -32.59 11.01 -18.74
N ALA A 12 -32.20 12.24 -18.39
CA ALA A 12 -30.87 12.54 -17.86
C ALA A 12 -30.59 11.79 -16.55
N ARG A 13 -31.58 11.71 -15.65
CA ARG A 13 -31.46 10.97 -14.38
C ARG A 13 -31.34 9.47 -14.59
N VAL A 14 -32.15 8.88 -15.48
CA VAL A 14 -32.10 7.46 -15.85
C VAL A 14 -30.77 7.12 -16.54
N GLY A 15 -30.29 8.00 -17.43
CA GLY A 15 -28.98 7.88 -18.06
C GLY A 15 -27.83 7.90 -17.05
N ALA A 16 -27.91 8.75 -16.02
CA ALA A 16 -26.92 8.79 -14.94
C ALA A 16 -26.94 7.53 -14.05
N THR A 17 -28.11 6.92 -13.81
CA THR A 17 -28.20 5.68 -13.01
C THR A 17 -27.77 4.43 -13.78
N HIS A 18 -27.78 4.47 -15.12
CA HIS A 18 -27.31 3.38 -15.99
C HIS A 18 -25.95 3.63 -16.62
N ALA A 19 -25.33 4.80 -16.36
CA ALA A 19 -23.95 5.05 -16.72
C ALA A 19 -23.08 4.05 -15.96
N ARG A 20 -22.41 3.18 -16.71
CA ARG A 20 -21.40 2.28 -16.16
C ARG A 20 -20.39 3.15 -15.41
N PRO A 21 -20.04 2.84 -14.14
CA PRO A 21 -19.01 3.56 -13.43
C PRO A 21 -17.77 3.69 -14.32
N PRO A 22 -17.03 4.81 -14.27
CA PRO A 22 -15.75 4.92 -14.95
C PRO A 22 -14.97 3.64 -14.70
N LEU A 23 -14.56 2.96 -15.76
CA LEU A 23 -13.69 1.79 -15.64
C LEU A 23 -12.52 2.23 -14.75
N PRO A 24 -12.20 1.49 -13.68
CA PRO A 24 -11.03 1.80 -12.88
C PRO A 24 -9.84 1.92 -13.83
N PRO A 25 -8.96 2.90 -13.62
CA PRO A 25 -7.83 3.13 -14.52
C PRO A 25 -7.12 1.81 -14.77
N ALA A 26 -6.88 1.50 -16.04
CA ALA A 26 -6.12 0.33 -16.44
C ALA A 26 -4.75 0.41 -15.76
N SER A 27 -4.56 -0.43 -14.74
CA SER A 27 -3.28 -0.75 -14.11
C SER A 27 -2.35 0.46 -13.87
N GLY A 28 -2.81 1.44 -13.11
CA GLY A 28 -1.90 2.09 -12.16
C GLY A 28 -1.90 1.23 -10.91
N ALA A 29 -0.74 0.80 -10.41
CA ALA A 29 -0.65 0.03 -9.17
C ALA A 29 -1.55 0.68 -8.11
N ARG A 30 -2.57 -0.05 -7.65
CA ARG A 30 -3.50 0.46 -6.64
C ARG A 30 -2.65 0.87 -5.44
N GLY A 31 -2.70 2.16 -5.08
CA GLY A 31 -2.01 2.65 -3.90
C GLY A 31 -2.41 1.85 -2.65
N PRO A 32 -1.60 1.89 -1.58
CA PRO A 32 -1.91 1.14 -0.37
C PRO A 32 -3.33 1.44 0.11
N ALA A 33 -4.03 0.39 0.55
CA ALA A 33 -5.42 0.49 0.97
C ALA A 33 -5.58 1.53 2.07
N ALA A 34 -6.73 2.21 2.09
CA ALA A 34 -7.03 3.18 3.12
C ALA A 34 -7.32 2.48 4.45
N ALA A 35 -6.72 2.95 5.53
CA ALA A 35 -6.93 2.38 6.85
C ALA A 35 -8.30 2.80 7.41
N ARG A 36 -8.87 1.92 8.23
CA ARG A 36 -10.21 2.04 8.82
C ARG A 36 -10.16 1.74 10.31
N GLN A 37 -11.19 2.19 11.03
CA GLN A 37 -11.37 1.81 12.42
C GLN A 37 -11.42 0.27 12.56
N GLY A 38 -10.69 -0.26 13.52
CA GLY A 38 -10.58 -1.69 13.80
C GLY A 38 -9.46 -2.40 13.02
N ASP A 39 -8.74 -1.72 12.14
CA ASP A 39 -7.63 -2.35 11.42
C ASP A 39 -6.43 -2.60 12.35
N PRO A 40 -5.73 -3.75 12.19
CA PRO A 40 -4.66 -4.15 13.08
C PRO A 40 -3.42 -3.27 12.94
N ILE A 41 -2.74 -3.07 14.08
CA ILE A 41 -1.44 -2.41 14.15
C ILE A 41 -0.37 -3.40 14.63
N GLN A 42 0.86 -3.25 14.15
CA GLN A 42 1.98 -4.14 14.51
C GLN A 42 3.30 -3.37 14.65
N HIS A 43 4.07 -3.66 15.70
CA HIS A 43 5.45 -3.22 15.83
C HIS A 43 6.36 -4.12 15.00
N LYS A 44 7.48 -3.55 14.54
CA LYS A 44 8.54 -4.36 13.93
C LYS A 44 9.10 -5.33 14.97
N SER A 45 9.22 -6.60 14.59
CA SER A 45 9.86 -7.64 15.41
C SER A 45 11.24 -7.97 14.85
N PHE A 46 12.18 -8.30 15.73
CA PHE A 46 13.52 -8.74 15.33
C PHE A 46 13.46 -10.03 14.51
N PHE A 47 12.57 -10.96 14.86
CA PHE A 47 12.39 -12.21 14.12
C PHE A 47 11.84 -11.97 12.70
N GLY A 48 10.90 -11.04 12.54
CA GLY A 48 10.44 -10.62 11.21
C GLY A 48 11.56 -10.01 10.37
N ALA A 49 12.43 -9.19 10.98
CA ALA A 49 13.59 -8.63 10.29
C ALA A 49 14.61 -9.72 9.90
N LEU A 50 14.89 -10.69 10.77
CA LEU A 50 15.79 -11.81 10.49
C LEU A 50 15.26 -12.70 9.36
N MET A 51 13.99 -13.10 9.40
CA MET A 51 13.38 -13.89 8.33
C MET A 51 13.31 -13.13 7.01
N GLY A 52 13.04 -11.82 7.07
CA GLY A 52 13.15 -10.93 5.92
C GLY A 52 14.55 -10.91 5.32
N ALA A 53 15.59 -10.87 6.15
CA ALA A 53 16.98 -10.92 5.70
C ALA A 53 17.33 -12.26 5.05
N VAL A 54 16.88 -13.39 5.61
CA VAL A 54 17.09 -14.72 5.02
C VAL A 54 16.39 -14.84 3.67
N ALA A 55 15.11 -14.44 3.57
CA ALA A 55 14.37 -14.45 2.32
C ALA A 55 15.03 -13.53 1.27
N GLY A 56 15.44 -12.32 1.68
CA GLY A 56 16.16 -11.39 0.82
C GLY A 56 17.50 -11.92 0.33
N ALA A 57 18.26 -12.61 1.19
CA ALA A 57 19.53 -13.23 0.83
C ALA A 57 19.37 -14.35 -0.21
N LEU A 58 18.34 -15.19 -0.09
CA LEU A 58 18.06 -16.26 -1.06
C LEU A 58 17.65 -15.71 -2.43
N ILE A 59 16.78 -14.69 -2.46
CA ILE A 59 16.36 -14.03 -3.71
C ILE A 59 17.57 -13.32 -4.34
N GLY A 60 18.36 -12.60 -3.54
CA GLY A 60 19.58 -11.95 -3.99
C GLY A 60 20.57 -12.94 -4.59
N ALA A 61 20.84 -14.06 -3.91
CA ALA A 61 21.74 -15.10 -4.40
C ALA A 61 21.29 -15.68 -5.75
N ALA A 62 19.98 -15.88 -5.95
CA ALA A 62 19.44 -16.36 -7.22
C ALA A 62 19.65 -15.34 -8.36
N ILE A 63 19.36 -14.05 -8.10
CA ILE A 63 19.52 -12.97 -9.09
C ILE A 63 21.00 -12.76 -9.43
N PHE A 64 21.85 -12.58 -8.42
CA PHE A 64 23.29 -12.38 -8.62
C PHE A 64 23.99 -13.61 -9.19
N GLY A 65 23.52 -14.82 -8.87
CA GLY A 65 23.99 -16.05 -9.49
C GLY A 65 23.69 -16.12 -10.99
N ALA A 66 22.45 -15.79 -11.38
CA ALA A 66 22.04 -15.78 -12.79
C ALA A 66 22.75 -14.68 -13.60
N VAL A 67 22.85 -13.46 -13.05
CA VAL A 67 23.59 -12.36 -13.66
C VAL A 67 25.09 -12.68 -13.73
N GLY A 68 25.65 -13.26 -12.66
CA GLY A 68 27.05 -13.69 -12.61
C GLY A 68 27.38 -14.72 -13.68
N LEU A 69 26.49 -15.69 -13.94
CA LEU A 69 26.63 -16.67 -15.01
C LEU A 69 26.59 -16.01 -16.41
N LEU A 70 25.68 -15.05 -16.62
CA LEU A 70 25.59 -14.30 -17.87
C LEU A 70 26.84 -13.44 -18.14
N VAL A 71 27.37 -12.79 -17.09
CA VAL A 71 28.60 -11.97 -17.16
C VAL A 71 29.82 -12.86 -17.44
N ALA A 72 29.93 -13.99 -16.74
CA ALA A 72 31.02 -14.95 -16.93
C ALA A 72 30.99 -15.59 -18.33
N GLY A 73 29.80 -15.94 -18.84
CA GLY A 73 29.64 -16.55 -20.16
C GLY A 73 29.87 -15.61 -21.34
N THR A 74 29.77 -14.29 -21.15
CA THR A 74 29.96 -13.29 -22.21
C THR A 74 31.36 -12.63 -22.20
N GLY A 75 32.26 -13.11 -21.33
CA GLY A 75 33.65 -12.65 -21.28
C GLY A 75 33.84 -11.24 -20.72
N GLY A 76 32.91 -10.74 -19.89
CA GLY A 76 33.04 -9.48 -19.15
C GLY A 76 32.86 -8.18 -19.96
N LEU A 77 33.14 -8.18 -21.26
CA LEU A 77 33.07 -6.98 -22.12
C LEU A 77 31.67 -6.71 -22.71
N GLY A 78 30.87 -7.75 -22.98
CA GLY A 78 29.48 -7.58 -23.44
C GLY A 78 28.49 -7.26 -22.30
N ALA A 79 28.84 -7.66 -21.07
CA ALA A 79 27.97 -7.54 -19.91
C ALA A 79 27.85 -6.10 -19.39
N THR A 80 28.89 -5.27 -19.51
CA THR A 80 28.86 -3.88 -19.05
C THR A 80 27.91 -3.00 -19.87
N LEU A 81 27.79 -3.26 -21.18
CA LEU A 81 26.86 -2.54 -22.06
C LEU A 81 25.41 -2.99 -21.88
N ILE A 82 25.17 -4.29 -21.66
CA ILE A 82 23.84 -4.80 -21.36
C ILE A 82 23.40 -4.37 -19.95
N VAL A 83 24.28 -4.40 -18.94
CA VAL A 83 23.96 -3.94 -17.58
C VAL A 83 23.80 -2.42 -17.51
N ALA A 84 24.54 -1.63 -18.30
CA ALA A 84 24.35 -0.17 -18.36
C ALA A 84 23.09 0.25 -19.14
N ALA A 85 22.73 -0.47 -20.22
CA ALA A 85 21.51 -0.19 -20.99
C ALA A 85 20.24 -0.78 -20.34
N ALA A 86 20.35 -1.95 -19.69
CA ALA A 86 19.26 -2.60 -18.97
C ALA A 86 19.11 -2.10 -17.52
N GLY A 87 20.16 -1.55 -16.91
CA GLY A 87 20.12 -1.12 -15.51
C GLY A 87 19.07 -0.05 -15.21
N SER A 88 18.83 0.87 -16.14
CA SER A 88 17.78 1.89 -16.04
C SER A 88 16.52 1.54 -16.84
N GLY A 89 16.66 0.90 -18.01
CA GLY A 89 15.53 0.54 -18.87
C GLY A 89 14.76 -0.70 -18.40
N LEU A 90 15.48 -1.77 -18.00
CA LEU A 90 14.87 -3.03 -17.56
C LEU A 90 14.30 -2.91 -16.14
N THR A 91 14.89 -2.10 -15.26
CA THR A 91 14.33 -1.83 -13.92
C THR A 91 13.02 -1.04 -14.01
N TYR A 92 12.92 -0.10 -14.94
CA TYR A 92 11.67 0.60 -15.24
C TYR A 92 10.62 -0.36 -15.84
N LEU A 93 11.01 -1.21 -16.80
CA LEU A 93 10.10 -2.22 -17.39
C LEU A 93 9.70 -3.32 -16.41
N ALA A 94 10.52 -3.61 -15.40
CA ALA A 94 10.26 -4.60 -14.37
C ALA A 94 9.74 -3.99 -13.05
N SER A 95 9.37 -2.71 -13.02
CA SER A 95 8.93 -2.01 -11.81
C SER A 95 7.78 -2.73 -11.12
N ASP A 96 6.84 -3.26 -11.90
CA ASP A 96 5.67 -3.99 -11.40
C ASP A 96 6.06 -5.33 -10.78
N ALA A 97 7.01 -6.04 -11.39
CA ALA A 97 7.55 -7.28 -10.85
C ALA A 97 8.34 -7.04 -9.55
N ILE A 98 9.11 -5.95 -9.50
CA ILE A 98 9.84 -5.53 -8.30
C ILE A 98 8.87 -5.12 -7.18
N ALA A 99 7.80 -4.39 -7.52
CA ALA A 99 6.74 -4.03 -6.57
C ALA A 99 6.01 -5.28 -6.05
N ALA A 100 5.72 -6.25 -6.91
CA ALA A 100 5.12 -7.52 -6.51
C ALA A 100 6.06 -8.34 -5.60
N ALA A 101 7.34 -8.45 -5.96
CA ALA A 101 8.34 -9.17 -5.18
C ALA A 101 8.56 -8.53 -3.80
N SER A 102 8.70 -7.20 -3.73
CA SER A 102 8.85 -6.47 -2.47
C SER A 102 7.61 -6.58 -1.58
N SER A 103 6.40 -6.54 -2.16
CA SER A 103 5.15 -6.77 -1.44
C SER A 103 5.06 -8.20 -0.90
N ALA A 104 5.46 -9.20 -1.69
CA ALA A 104 5.49 -10.59 -1.25
C ALA A 104 6.46 -10.81 -0.08
N VAL A 105 7.64 -10.21 -0.14
CA VAL A 105 8.61 -10.25 0.99
C VAL A 105 8.04 -9.55 2.22
N THR A 106 7.39 -8.40 2.05
CA THR A 106 6.74 -7.68 3.17
C THR A 106 5.64 -8.53 3.81
N ASN A 107 4.78 -9.16 3.00
CA ASN A 107 3.72 -10.06 3.49
C ASN A 107 4.30 -11.29 4.20
N PHE A 108 5.40 -11.85 3.69
CA PHE A 108 6.09 -12.96 4.34
C PHE A 108 6.62 -12.54 5.71
N ILE A 109 7.24 -11.37 5.82
CA ILE A 109 7.73 -10.82 7.09
C ILE A 109 6.58 -10.60 8.08
N ASP A 110 5.49 -10.01 7.60
CA ASP A 110 4.32 -9.67 8.42
C ASP A 110 3.57 -10.92 8.93
N SER A 111 3.70 -12.06 8.24
CA SER A 111 3.13 -13.35 8.67
C SER A 111 3.70 -13.85 10.00
N PHE A 112 4.88 -13.37 10.41
CA PHE A 112 5.51 -13.76 11.67
C PHE A 112 5.21 -12.79 12.83
N GLY A 113 4.36 -11.79 12.62
CA GLY A 113 3.95 -10.83 13.65
C GLY A 113 2.50 -11.01 14.07
N SER A 114 2.25 -11.13 15.38
CA SER A 114 0.89 -10.99 15.92
C SER A 114 0.46 -9.51 15.94
N PRO A 115 -0.82 -9.19 15.70
CA PRO A 115 -1.36 -7.84 15.92
C PRO A 115 -1.12 -7.37 17.35
N ASP A 116 -0.54 -6.18 17.50
CA ASP A 116 -0.28 -5.54 18.79
C ASP A 116 -1.44 -4.63 19.24
N GLY A 117 -2.56 -4.67 18.52
CA GLY A 117 -3.72 -3.82 18.75
C GLY A 117 -4.45 -3.47 17.46
N ALA A 118 -5.36 -2.49 17.55
CA ALA A 118 -6.15 -2.02 16.41
C ALA A 118 -6.49 -0.52 16.50
N LEU A 119 -6.84 0.09 15.37
CA LEU A 119 -7.32 1.46 15.31
C LEU A 119 -8.65 1.60 16.07
N SER A 120 -8.72 2.51 17.04
CA SER A 120 -9.89 2.66 17.90
C SER A 120 -10.80 3.81 17.51
N SER A 121 -10.32 4.76 16.69
CA SER A 121 -11.13 5.86 16.17
C SER A 121 -11.03 6.00 14.64
N GLY A 122 -11.94 6.79 14.08
CA GLY A 122 -11.97 7.15 12.67
C GLY A 122 -12.90 8.34 12.42
N SER A 123 -13.12 8.62 11.13
CA SER A 123 -13.96 9.70 10.63
C SER A 123 -15.45 9.45 10.87
N GLY A 124 -16.17 10.45 11.38
CA GLY A 124 -17.61 10.34 11.65
C GLY A 124 -18.52 10.38 10.41
N ASN A 125 -18.02 10.80 9.26
CA ASN A 125 -18.80 11.02 8.03
C ASN A 125 -18.21 10.33 6.79
N VAL A 126 -16.94 9.94 6.81
CA VAL A 126 -16.30 9.21 5.70
C VAL A 126 -16.16 7.75 6.10
N ILE A 127 -16.91 6.91 5.40
CA ILE A 127 -17.00 5.47 5.64
C ILE A 127 -16.36 4.74 4.45
N ILE A 128 -15.38 3.88 4.73
CA ILE A 128 -14.70 3.04 3.73
C ILE A 128 -15.04 1.60 4.07
N GLU A 129 -15.64 0.88 3.11
CA GLU A 129 -16.07 -0.51 3.30
C GLU A 129 -16.91 -0.74 4.57
N GLY A 130 -17.82 0.19 4.87
CA GLY A 130 -18.73 0.10 6.02
C GLY A 130 -18.13 0.49 7.37
N LYS A 131 -16.85 0.90 7.44
CA LYS A 131 -16.19 1.34 8.67
C LYS A 131 -15.69 2.79 8.57
N PRO A 132 -15.62 3.54 9.69
CA PRO A 132 -15.02 4.87 9.73
C PRO A 132 -13.59 4.89 9.18
N ALA A 133 -13.30 5.83 8.26
CA ALA A 133 -11.97 6.00 7.68
C ALA A 133 -10.99 6.58 8.69
N ALA A 134 -9.77 6.04 8.79
CA ALA A 134 -8.76 6.54 9.71
C ALA A 134 -7.95 7.70 9.14
N ARG A 135 -7.53 8.62 10.01
CA ARG A 135 -6.84 9.87 9.65
C ARG A 135 -5.60 10.09 10.51
N ALA A 136 -4.54 10.56 9.88
CA ALA A 136 -3.33 10.93 10.61
C ALA A 136 -3.60 12.10 11.57
N THR A 137 -2.77 12.21 12.61
CA THR A 137 -2.72 13.28 13.63
C THR A 137 -3.91 13.40 14.59
N VAL A 138 -5.08 12.84 14.25
CA VAL A 138 -6.29 12.92 15.08
C VAL A 138 -6.78 11.57 15.56
N ASP A 139 -6.64 10.52 14.73
CA ASP A 139 -7.15 9.21 15.09
C ASP A 139 -6.13 8.43 15.92
N ILE A 140 -6.66 7.64 16.85
CA ILE A 140 -5.90 6.89 17.85
C ILE A 140 -6.05 5.39 17.64
N ALA A 141 -5.06 4.65 18.11
CA ALA A 141 -5.08 3.20 18.19
C ALA A 141 -5.02 2.71 19.63
N ALA A 142 -5.65 1.57 19.89
CA ALA A 142 -5.41 0.81 21.10
C ALA A 142 -4.18 -0.08 20.86
N CYS A 143 -3.12 0.12 21.63
CA CYS A 143 -1.90 -0.67 21.56
C CYS A 143 -1.67 -1.41 22.88
N SER A 144 -1.37 -2.71 22.82
CA SER A 144 -1.10 -3.53 24.01
C SER A 144 0.29 -3.34 24.61
N LYS A 145 1.25 -2.81 23.83
CA LYS A 145 2.65 -2.62 24.25
C LYS A 145 2.90 -1.29 24.95
N HIS A 146 1.96 -0.35 24.88
CA HIS A 146 2.11 0.99 25.44
C HIS A 146 0.86 1.40 26.22
N PRO A 147 1.01 2.09 27.37
CA PRO A 147 -0.12 2.44 28.23
C PRO A 147 -0.98 3.58 27.67
N ALA A 148 -0.40 4.47 26.86
CA ALA A 148 -1.12 5.58 26.23
C ALA A 148 -1.54 5.19 24.80
N PRO A 149 -2.78 5.50 24.36
CA PRO A 149 -3.22 5.22 23.01
C PRO A 149 -2.43 6.08 22.00
N PRO A 150 -1.60 5.46 21.13
CA PRO A 150 -0.82 6.23 20.17
C PRO A 150 -1.69 6.83 19.07
N LEU A 151 -1.31 8.03 18.64
CA LEU A 151 -1.86 8.69 17.45
C LEU A 151 -1.23 8.12 16.18
N ILE A 152 -1.96 8.21 15.07
CA ILE A 152 -1.40 7.96 13.74
C ILE A 152 -0.47 9.13 13.37
N ALA A 153 0.81 8.85 13.11
CA ALA A 153 1.83 9.87 12.86
C ALA A 153 1.97 10.22 11.37
N GLN A 154 1.67 9.29 10.47
CA GLN A 154 1.82 9.44 9.03
C GLN A 154 0.49 9.25 8.30
N GLY A 155 0.32 9.95 7.19
CA GLY A 155 -0.82 9.79 6.29
C GLY A 155 -0.44 10.14 4.84
N SER A 156 -1.46 10.23 4.00
CA SER A 156 -1.34 10.61 2.59
C SER A 156 -0.97 12.09 2.41
N GLU A 157 -0.10 12.38 1.46
CA GLU A 157 0.29 13.76 1.12
C GLU A 157 -0.75 14.50 0.27
N SER A 158 -1.63 13.76 -0.41
CA SER A 158 -2.56 14.31 -1.40
C SER A 158 -4.03 14.09 -1.05
N VAL A 159 -4.33 13.08 -0.23
CA VAL A 159 -5.72 12.72 0.13
C VAL A 159 -5.98 13.11 1.57
N PHE A 160 -6.96 13.99 1.75
CA PHE A 160 -7.35 14.50 3.07
C PHE A 160 -8.80 14.12 3.36
N ILE A 161 -9.05 13.65 4.58
CA ILE A 161 -10.37 13.31 5.09
C ILE A 161 -10.64 14.27 6.25
N ASN A 162 -11.70 15.08 6.13
CA ASN A 162 -12.04 16.14 7.10
C ASN A 162 -10.88 17.08 7.43
N GLY A 163 -10.05 17.40 6.42
CA GLY A 163 -8.90 18.29 6.59
C GLY A 163 -7.68 17.66 7.26
N GLN A 164 -7.71 16.36 7.60
CA GLN A 164 -6.52 15.62 8.05
C GLN A 164 -6.04 14.63 6.96
N PRO A 165 -4.73 14.34 6.88
CA PRO A 165 -4.20 13.34 5.96
C PRO A 165 -4.87 11.97 6.14
N ALA A 166 -5.28 11.32 5.06
CA ALA A 166 -5.87 9.98 5.12
C ALA A 166 -4.81 8.94 5.51
N ALA A 167 -5.07 8.10 6.51
CA ALA A 167 -4.17 7.01 6.88
C ALA A 167 -4.33 5.82 5.94
N ARG A 168 -3.23 5.11 5.68
CA ARG A 168 -3.14 3.98 4.75
C ARG A 168 -2.41 2.81 5.40
N VAL A 169 -2.56 1.62 4.80
CA VAL A 169 -1.75 0.46 5.17
C VAL A 169 -0.26 0.80 5.05
N GLY A 170 0.49 0.51 6.12
CA GLY A 170 1.92 0.76 6.22
C GLY A 170 2.31 2.06 6.93
N ASP A 171 1.39 3.03 7.05
CA ASP A 171 1.62 4.30 7.75
C ASP A 171 1.95 4.04 9.24
N LYS A 172 2.78 4.92 9.81
CA LYS A 172 3.32 4.77 11.17
C LYS A 172 2.48 5.49 12.20
N LEU A 173 2.44 4.92 13.39
CA LEU A 173 1.94 5.54 14.61
C LEU A 173 3.09 6.16 15.41
N VAL A 174 2.75 7.05 16.34
CA VAL A 174 3.73 7.72 17.23
C VAL A 174 4.53 6.71 18.06
N CYS A 175 3.94 5.56 18.42
CA CYS A 175 4.65 4.49 19.13
C CYS A 175 5.61 3.67 18.24
N GLY A 176 5.65 3.91 16.93
CA GLY A 176 6.48 3.13 15.99
C GLY A 176 5.80 1.88 15.41
N ALA A 177 4.55 1.60 15.80
CA ALA A 177 3.73 0.59 15.13
C ALA A 177 3.37 1.01 13.69
N ALA A 178 3.10 0.03 12.83
CA ALA A 178 2.59 0.22 11.49
C ALA A 178 1.18 -0.34 11.36
N ILE A 179 0.35 0.30 10.54
CA ILE A 179 -0.98 -0.22 10.20
C ILE A 179 -0.83 -1.38 9.21
N LYS A 180 -1.51 -2.51 9.46
CA LYS A 180 -1.40 -3.74 8.66
C LYS A 180 -2.71 -4.21 8.02
N GLY A 181 -3.82 -3.51 8.25
CA GLY A 181 -5.08 -3.73 7.54
C GLY A 181 -5.64 -2.44 6.96
N GLY A 182 -6.46 -2.58 5.92
CA GLY A 182 -7.07 -1.49 5.16
C GLY A 182 -8.08 -2.05 4.18
#